data_AF-A0A7J3NS50-F1
#
_entry.id   AF-A0A7J3NS50-F1
#
_cell.length_a   1.000
_cell.length_b   1.000
_cell.length_c   1.000
_cell.angle_alpha   90.00
_cell.angle_beta   90.00
_cell.angle_gamma   90.00
#
_symmetry.space_group_name_H-M   'P 1'
#
loop_
_entity.id
_entity.type
_entity.pdbx_description
1 polymer ?
#
loop_
_entity_poly.entity_id
_entity_poly.type
_entity_poly.pdbx_seq_one_letter_code
_entity_poly.pdbx_strand_id
1 'polypeptide(L)' 'KPEHAIEKIYAELGSRHRVKRFQIEIERINEVKPEEVKDPIIKKIMAIGEV' A
#
# COMPACT_ATOMS: atom_id res chain seq x y z
N LYS A 1 -1.85 11.47 2.03
CA LYS A 1 -0.74 12.01 1.21
C LYS A 1 0.16 10.84 0.77
N PRO A 2 0.90 10.95 -0.36
CA PRO A 2 1.76 9.87 -0.85
C PRO A 2 2.84 9.42 0.14
N GLU A 3 3.28 10.29 1.06
CA GLU A 3 4.27 9.91 2.09
C GLU A 3 3.77 8.75 2.98
N HIS A 4 2.47 8.71 3.28
CA HIS A 4 1.89 7.65 4.11
C HIS A 4 1.91 6.29 3.41
N ALA A 5 1.76 6.26 2.08
CA ALA A 5 1.85 5.03 1.30
C ALA A 5 3.29 4.48 1.34
N ILE A 6 4.29 5.35 1.17
CA ILE A 6 5.71 4.99 1.24
C ILE A 6 6.07 4.42 2.61
N GLU A 7 5.69 5.11 3.69
CA GLU A 7 5.97 4.65 5.06
C GLU A 7 5.35 3.28 5.35
N LYS A 8 4.12 3.04 4.89
CA LYS A 8 3.44 1.75 5.06
C LYS A 8 4.18 0.62 4.34
N ILE A 9 4.64 0.87 3.11
CA ILE A 9 5.42 -0.10 2.33
C ILE A 9 6.72 -0.44 3.04
N TYR A 10 7.46 0.56 3.54
CA TYR A 10 8.70 0.31 4.29
C TYR A 10 8.47 -0.50 5.57
N ALA A 11 7.41 -0.20 6.33
CA ALA A 11 7.08 -0.94 7.54
C ALA A 11 6.69 -2.40 7.24
N GLU A 12 5.84 -2.61 6.22
CA GLU A 12 5.36 -3.94 5.88
C GLU A 12 6.47 -4.82 5.30
N LEU A 13 7.26 -4.31 4.36
CA LEU A 13 8.37 -5.06 3.76
C LEU A 13 9.47 -5.34 4.79
N GLY A 14 9.81 -4.36 5.64
CA GLY A 14 10.78 -4.55 6.71
C GLY A 14 10.34 -5.60 7.74
N SER A 15 9.06 -5.62 8.12
CA SER A 15 8.54 -6.58 9.10
C SER A 15 8.40 -7.99 8.52
N ARG A 16 7.79 -8.13 7.34
CA ARG A 16 7.47 -9.44 6.75
C ARG A 16 8.68 -10.11 6.10
N HIS A 17 9.58 -9.33 5.51
CA HIS A 17 10.67 -9.85 4.68
C HIS A 17 12.07 -9.51 5.23
N ARG A 18 12.17 -8.80 6.37
CA ARG A 18 13.44 -8.43 7.02
C ARG A 18 14.42 -7.67 6.13
N VAL A 19 13.89 -6.86 5.21
CA VAL A 19 14.67 -6.03 4.29
C VAL A 19 14.87 -4.61 4.84
N LYS A 20 16.01 -4.00 4.51
CA LYS A 20 16.31 -2.61 4.91
C LYS A 20 15.76 -1.64 3.88
N ARG A 21 15.47 -0.39 4.31
CA ARG A 21 14.86 0.65 3.46
C ARG A 21 15.64 0.91 2.17
N PHE A 22 16.98 0.87 2.22
CA PHE A 22 17.83 1.10 1.03
C PHE A 22 17.82 -0.06 0.02
N GLN A 23 17.23 -1.20 0.35
CA GLN A 23 17.09 -2.36 -0.55
C GLN A 23 15.72 -2.36 -1.27
N ILE A 24 14.83 -1.42 -0.93
CA ILE A 24 13.48 -1.34 -1.49
C ILE A 24 13.47 -0.18 -2.48
N GLU A 25 13.22 -0.50 -3.74
CA GLU A 25 13.01 0.47 -4.81
C GLU A 25 11.52 0.56 -5.13
N ILE A 26 10.96 1.78 -5.08
CA ILE A 26 9.55 2.04 -5.39
C ILE A 26 9.49 2.60 -6.81
N GLU A 27 9.05 1.80 -7.78
CA GLU A 27 9.03 2.21 -9.20
C GLU A 27 7.99 3.28 -9.50
N ARG A 28 6.81 3.20 -8.88
CA ARG A 28 5.71 4.15 -9.13
C ARG A 28 4.73 4.21 -7.97
N ILE A 29 4.23 5.42 -7.71
CA ILE A 29 3.11 5.67 -6.80
C ILE A 29 2.02 6.37 -7.59
N ASN A 30 0.89 5.71 -7.76
CA ASN A 30 -0.29 6.25 -8.44
C ASN A 30 -1.49 6.15 -7.50
N GLU A 31 -2.30 7.21 -7.47
CA GLU A 31 -3.62 7.15 -6.86
C GLU A 31 -4.56 6.40 -7.82
N VAL A 32 -5.22 5.36 -7.32
CA VAL A 32 -6.17 4.54 -8.07
C VAL A 32 -7.58 4.77 -7.55
N LYS A 33 -8.58 4.76 -8.45
CA LYS A 33 -9.97 4.84 -8.03
C LYS A 33 -10.42 3.52 -7.37
N PRO A 34 -11.42 3.54 -6.47
CA PRO A 34 -11.95 2.33 -5.83
C PRO A 34 -12.39 1.24 -6.83
N GLU A 35 -12.84 1.66 -8.00
CA GLU A 35 -13.30 0.78 -9.10
C GLU A 35 -12.14 0.00 -9.74
N GLU A 36 -10.93 0.57 -9.73
CA GLU A 36 -9.73 0.02 -10.37
C GLU A 36 -8.91 -0.87 -9.42
N VAL A 37 -9.33 -0.98 -8.15
CA VAL A 37 -8.68 -1.82 -7.14
C VAL A 37 -8.86 -3.30 -7.50
N LYS A 38 -7.74 -3.96 -7.81
CA LYS A 38 -7.70 -5.37 -8.20
C LYS A 38 -7.76 -6.33 -7.01
N ASP A 39 -7.28 -5.90 -5.83
CA ASP A 39 -7.21 -6.76 -4.66
C ASP A 39 -8.59 -6.88 -3.99
N PRO A 40 -9.17 -8.09 -3.89
CA PRO A 40 -10.52 -8.28 -3.36
C PRO A 40 -10.63 -7.96 -1.87
N ILE A 41 -9.54 -8.08 -1.11
CA ILE A 41 -9.50 -7.76 0.31
C ILE A 41 -9.54 -6.25 0.48
N ILE A 42 -8.71 -5.52 -0.27
CA ILE A 42 -8.69 -4.05 -0.24
C ILE A 42 -10.05 -3.49 -0.65
N LYS A 43 -10.65 -4.05 -1.72
CA LYS A 43 -12.00 -3.66 -2.18
C LYS A 43 -13.06 -3.85 -1.10
N LYS A 44 -13.00 -4.96 -0.36
CA LYS A 44 -13.92 -5.23 0.75
C LYS A 44 -13.69 -4.28 1.94
N ILE A 45 -12.44 -3.98 2.28
CA ILE A 45 -12.10 -3.03 3.36
C ILE A 45 -12.60 -1.63 3.03
N MET A 46 -12.41 -1.16 1.78
CA MET A 46 -12.93 0.14 1.34
C MET A 46 -14.46 0.22 1.45
N ALA A 47 -15.18 -0.83 1.03
CA ALA A 47 -16.64 -0.87 1.09
C ALA A 47 -17.21 -0.88 2.53
N ILE A 48 -16.44 -1.36 3.51
CA ILE A 48 -16.86 -1.39 4.92
C ILE A 48 -16.55 -0.06 5.63
N GLY A 49 -15.56 0.71 5.13
CA GLY A 49 -15.14 1.98 5.71
C GLY A 49 -15.96 3.20 5.29
N GLU A 50 -16.91 3.05 4.36
CA GLU A 50 -17.92 4.08 4.03
C GLU A 50 -19.06 4.04 5.08
N VAL A 51 -18.79 4.58 6.28
CA VAL A 51 -19.81 4.86 7.32
C VAL A 51 -19.56 6.23 7.93
#